data_AF-A0A6D2C3K9-F1
#
_entry.id   AF-A0A6D2C3K9-F1
#
_cell.length_a   1.000
_cell.length_b   1.000
_cell.length_c   1.000
_cell.angle_alpha   90.00
_cell.angle_beta   90.00
_cell.angle_gamma   90.00
#
_symmetry.space_group_name_H-M   'P 1'
#
loop_
_entity.id
_entity.type
_entity.pdbx_description
1 polymer ?
#
loop_
_entity_poly.entity_id
_entity_poly.type
_entity_poly.pdbx_seq_one_letter_code
_entity_poly.pdbx_strand_id
1 'polypeptide(L)'
;MKNKILINKLKDNAELAQAAYGYFHLVGKKFKDEEQYPDDKRDKPITLHDILDSTYKGYVTSDHTTLINPEELDGDFSPTQAENFFKRYDLLEHCPNTDSGFSATLFKDLGEFDKKANTRKAVDKDSQYILSIRGTELSTNKTEETIKDLHTDFLLGTNRHTKQYFDMIDFIEIKVKPIIYDDITQSYAKMTIVGHSLGGYLAQMFALTYSYLVDKVYTYNAPLESRSVA
;
A
#
# COMPACT_ATOMS: atom_id res chain seq x y z
N MET A 1 -10.01 -27.78 -5.10
CA MET A 1 -10.04 -26.56 -5.95
C MET A 1 -10.25 -25.27 -5.15
N LYS A 2 -11.14 -25.22 -4.14
CA LYS A 2 -11.35 -24.03 -3.28
C LYS A 2 -10.07 -23.53 -2.56
N ASN A 3 -9.25 -24.46 -2.04
CA ASN A 3 -8.01 -24.10 -1.33
C ASN A 3 -7.01 -23.35 -2.21
N LYS A 4 -6.87 -23.73 -3.49
CA LYS A 4 -5.97 -23.06 -4.43
C LYS A 4 -6.39 -21.61 -4.70
N ILE A 5 -7.70 -21.37 -4.82
CA ILE A 5 -8.25 -20.01 -4.99
C ILE A 5 -7.99 -19.16 -3.75
N LEU A 6 -8.20 -19.73 -2.55
CA LEU A 6 -7.95 -19.01 -1.30
C LEU A 6 -6.46 -18.68 -1.11
N ILE A 7 -5.57 -19.64 -1.39
CA ILE A 7 -4.12 -19.45 -1.32
C ILE A 7 -3.68 -18.33 -2.28
N ASN A 8 -4.18 -18.33 -3.52
CA ASN A 8 -3.86 -17.27 -4.47
C ASN A 8 -4.34 -15.90 -3.97
N LYS A 9 -5.57 -15.80 -3.42
CA LYS A 9 -6.06 -14.55 -2.83
C LYS A 9 -5.18 -14.05 -1.68
N LEU A 10 -4.74 -14.95 -0.79
CA LEU A 10 -3.85 -14.58 0.31
C LEU A 10 -2.48 -14.13 -0.19
N LYS A 11 -1.96 -14.78 -1.24
CA LYS A 11 -0.71 -14.39 -1.90
C LYS A 11 -0.82 -13.00 -2.55
N ASP A 12 -1.86 -12.78 -3.34
CA ASP A 12 -2.08 -11.53 -4.07
C ASP A 12 -2.21 -10.34 -3.11
N ASN A 13 -2.97 -10.51 -2.02
CA ASN A 13 -3.12 -9.46 -1.01
C ASN A 13 -1.84 -9.29 -0.15
N ALA A 14 -1.00 -10.31 0.00
CA ALA A 14 0.29 -10.15 0.66
C ALA A 14 1.25 -9.34 -0.22
N GLU A 15 1.25 -9.55 -1.53
CA GLU A 15 2.00 -8.71 -2.48
C GLU A 15 1.52 -7.26 -2.45
N LEU A 16 0.21 -7.01 -2.40
CA LEU A 16 -0.36 -5.66 -2.22
C LEU A 16 0.09 -5.01 -0.89
N ALA A 17 0.12 -5.77 0.20
CA ALA A 17 0.62 -5.29 1.49
C ALA A 17 2.10 -4.91 1.43
N GLN A 18 2.92 -5.70 0.74
CA GLN A 18 4.34 -5.42 0.54
C GLN A 18 4.55 -4.22 -0.40
N ALA A 19 3.75 -4.10 -1.48
CA ALA A 19 3.80 -2.97 -2.40
C ALA A 19 3.48 -1.62 -1.74
N ALA A 20 2.73 -1.62 -0.62
CA ALA A 20 2.44 -0.40 0.15
C ALA A 20 3.71 0.28 0.73
N TYR A 21 4.84 -0.43 0.78
CA TYR A 21 6.13 0.12 1.21
C TYR A 21 6.87 0.87 0.09
N GLY A 22 6.37 0.82 -1.16
CA GLY A 22 6.96 1.53 -2.30
C GLY A 22 6.85 3.06 -2.17
N TYR A 23 7.95 3.75 -2.44
CA TYR A 23 8.08 5.21 -2.41
C TYR A 23 7.62 5.81 -3.75
N PHE A 24 6.33 5.68 -4.07
CA PHE A 24 5.82 6.01 -5.42
C PHE A 24 5.84 7.50 -5.77
N HIS A 25 5.99 8.39 -4.79
CA HIS A 25 6.24 9.83 -5.03
C HIS A 25 7.59 10.10 -5.69
N LEU A 26 8.47 9.11 -5.80
CA LEU A 26 9.75 9.21 -6.51
C LEU A 26 9.64 8.95 -8.01
N VAL A 27 8.50 8.46 -8.50
CA VAL A 27 8.27 8.25 -9.94
C VAL A 27 8.47 9.56 -10.71
N GLY A 28 9.21 9.50 -11.81
CA GLY A 28 9.54 10.66 -12.63
C GLY A 28 10.79 11.42 -12.18
N LYS A 29 11.28 11.23 -10.94
CA LYS A 29 12.59 11.74 -10.52
C LYS A 29 13.70 10.96 -11.24
N LYS A 30 14.92 11.51 -11.25
CA LYS A 30 16.09 10.81 -11.79
C LYS A 30 16.85 10.10 -10.68
N PHE A 31 17.53 9.01 -11.06
CA PHE A 31 18.60 8.45 -10.24
C PHE A 31 19.75 9.45 -10.14
N LYS A 32 20.45 9.44 -9.00
CA LYS A 32 21.72 10.15 -8.87
C LYS A 32 22.73 9.64 -9.89
N ASP A 33 23.59 10.51 -10.40
CA ASP A 33 24.61 10.13 -11.36
C ASP A 33 25.81 9.51 -10.62
N GLU A 34 25.81 8.18 -10.49
CA GLU A 34 26.88 7.40 -9.88
C GLU A 34 27.34 6.27 -10.80
N GLU A 35 28.64 6.01 -10.85
CA GLU A 35 29.26 5.00 -11.72
C GLU A 35 28.75 3.57 -11.46
N GLN A 36 28.23 3.31 -10.25
CA GLN A 36 27.66 2.02 -9.86
C GLN A 36 26.26 1.75 -10.43
N TYR A 37 25.60 2.74 -11.04
CA TYR A 37 24.22 2.60 -11.52
C TYR A 37 24.13 2.18 -13.00
N PRO A 38 23.08 1.42 -13.36
CA PRO A 38 22.59 1.17 -14.70
C PRO A 38 23.00 2.15 -15.79
N ASP A 39 23.88 1.85 -16.75
CA ASP A 39 24.09 2.74 -17.91
C ASP A 39 22.79 3.07 -18.64
N ASP A 40 21.87 2.11 -18.65
CA ASP A 40 20.54 2.26 -19.23
C ASP A 40 19.57 3.02 -18.32
N LYS A 41 19.93 3.36 -17.09
CA LYS A 41 19.15 4.16 -16.14
C LYS A 41 19.72 5.54 -15.90
N ARG A 42 20.99 5.78 -16.24
CA ARG A 42 21.59 7.12 -16.29
C ARG A 42 20.68 8.02 -17.15
N ASP A 43 20.25 9.13 -16.55
CA ASP A 43 19.29 10.11 -17.12
C ASP A 43 17.85 9.68 -17.38
N LYS A 44 17.46 8.43 -17.12
CA LYS A 44 16.06 8.01 -17.26
C LYS A 44 15.27 8.32 -15.98
N PRO A 45 13.98 8.68 -16.10
CA PRO A 45 13.13 8.82 -14.93
C PRO A 45 12.88 7.46 -14.27
N ILE A 46 12.83 7.47 -12.94
CA ILE A 46 12.41 6.35 -12.10
C ILE A 46 10.98 5.98 -12.48
N THR A 47 10.76 4.70 -12.74
CA THR A 47 9.45 4.14 -13.08
C THR A 47 8.82 3.44 -11.89
N LEU A 48 7.51 3.13 -11.96
CA LEU A 48 6.82 2.33 -10.95
C LEU A 48 7.51 0.98 -10.69
N HIS A 49 8.03 0.35 -11.74
CA HIS A 49 8.74 -0.93 -11.66
C HIS A 49 9.99 -0.80 -10.81
N ASP A 50 10.75 0.27 -11.03
CA ASP A 50 12.00 0.52 -10.32
C ASP A 50 11.76 0.69 -8.81
N ILE A 51 10.64 1.30 -8.41
CA ILE A 51 10.28 1.52 -7.00
C ILE A 51 10.13 0.22 -6.21
N LEU A 52 9.56 -0.83 -6.82
CA LEU A 52 9.34 -2.11 -6.14
C LEU A 52 10.46 -3.11 -6.40
N ASP A 53 11.21 -2.97 -7.50
CA ASP A 53 12.26 -3.91 -7.89
C ASP A 53 13.50 -3.79 -7.00
N SER A 54 13.80 -4.88 -6.30
CA SER A 54 14.96 -5.05 -5.41
C SER A 54 16.32 -4.83 -6.06
N THR A 55 16.41 -4.86 -7.40
CA THR A 55 17.64 -4.49 -8.14
C THR A 55 18.02 -3.03 -7.91
N TYR A 56 17.03 -2.15 -7.67
CA TYR A 56 17.25 -0.73 -7.42
C TYR A 56 17.18 -0.37 -5.93
N LYS A 57 17.09 -1.36 -5.04
CA LYS A 57 17.16 -1.12 -3.60
C LYS A 57 18.51 -0.48 -3.24
N GLY A 58 18.50 0.59 -2.47
CA GLY A 58 19.71 1.36 -2.15
C GLY A 58 20.06 2.45 -3.17
N TYR A 59 19.37 2.51 -4.31
CA TYR A 59 19.59 3.58 -5.28
C TYR A 59 18.90 4.85 -4.77
N VAL A 60 19.56 5.99 -4.94
CA VAL A 60 19.05 7.27 -4.48
C VAL A 60 18.67 8.18 -5.63
N THR A 61 17.71 9.05 -5.37
CA THR A 61 17.33 10.13 -6.27
C THR A 61 18.43 11.18 -6.39
N SER A 62 18.49 11.85 -7.54
CA SER A 62 19.41 12.97 -7.79
C SER A 62 19.03 14.22 -6.99
N ASP A 63 20.03 14.98 -6.55
CA ASP A 63 19.84 16.31 -5.95
C ASP A 63 19.28 17.28 -7.00
N HIS A 64 18.01 17.65 -6.89
CA HIS A 64 17.41 18.64 -7.80
C HIS A 64 16.94 19.93 -7.13
N THR A 65 17.09 20.08 -5.81
CA THR A 65 17.01 21.37 -5.12
C THR A 65 17.82 21.30 -3.83
N THR A 66 18.45 22.40 -3.41
CA THR A 66 19.25 22.51 -2.17
C THR A 66 18.48 22.29 -0.85
N LEU A 67 17.26 21.75 -0.92
CA LEU A 67 16.31 21.62 0.18
C LEU A 67 15.71 20.20 0.33
N ILE A 68 16.00 19.26 -0.59
CA ILE A 68 15.48 17.89 -0.54
C ILE A 68 16.68 16.94 -0.51
N ASN A 69 16.81 16.17 0.57
CA ASN A 69 17.82 15.13 0.67
C ASN A 69 17.53 13.99 -0.34
N PRO A 70 18.56 13.33 -0.88
CA PRO A 70 18.38 12.12 -1.67
C PRO A 70 17.50 11.11 -0.93
N GLU A 71 16.42 10.71 -1.58
CA GLU A 71 15.56 9.63 -1.10
C GLU A 71 15.98 8.31 -1.76
N GLU A 72 16.06 7.27 -0.93
CA GLU A 72 16.49 5.92 -1.30
C GLU A 72 15.30 5.03 -1.67
N LEU A 73 15.46 4.23 -2.71
CA LEU A 73 14.50 3.20 -3.09
C LEU A 73 14.67 1.97 -2.18
N ASP A 74 13.55 1.40 -1.76
CA ASP A 74 13.50 0.28 -0.80
C ASP A 74 12.63 -0.90 -1.31
N GLY A 75 12.64 -1.13 -2.62
CA GLY A 75 11.88 -2.21 -3.25
C GLY A 75 12.37 -3.60 -2.84
N ASP A 76 11.45 -4.53 -2.58
CA ASP A 76 11.76 -5.91 -2.18
C ASP A 76 11.23 -6.97 -3.17
N PHE A 77 10.61 -6.55 -4.28
CA PHE A 77 10.14 -7.47 -5.31
C PHE A 77 11.30 -7.93 -6.18
N SER A 78 11.27 -9.18 -6.63
CA SER A 78 12.11 -9.54 -7.79
C SER A 78 11.70 -8.74 -9.03
N PRO A 79 12.58 -8.52 -10.02
CA PRO A 79 12.25 -7.77 -11.23
C PRO A 79 10.97 -8.27 -11.93
N THR A 80 10.85 -9.60 -12.07
CA THR A 80 9.68 -10.22 -12.69
C THR A 80 8.41 -10.08 -11.85
N GLN A 81 8.53 -10.05 -10.52
CA GLN A 81 7.39 -9.81 -9.63
C GLN A 81 6.89 -8.37 -9.77
N ALA A 82 7.79 -7.37 -9.78
CA ALA A 82 7.43 -5.97 -10.03
C ALA A 82 6.74 -5.80 -11.39
N GLU A 83 7.28 -6.40 -12.44
CA GLU A 83 6.68 -6.38 -13.78
C GLU A 83 5.29 -7.02 -13.83
N ASN A 84 5.12 -8.18 -13.20
CA ASN A 84 3.82 -8.85 -13.17
C ASN A 84 2.80 -8.11 -12.30
N PHE A 85 3.25 -7.46 -11.23
CA PHE A 85 2.41 -6.66 -10.36
C PHE A 85 1.79 -5.50 -11.12
N PHE A 86 2.60 -4.67 -11.80
CA PHE A 86 2.09 -3.52 -12.56
C PHE A 86 1.41 -3.89 -13.89
N LYS A 87 1.53 -5.13 -14.36
CA LYS A 87 0.65 -5.64 -15.44
C LYS A 87 -0.79 -5.85 -14.97
N ARG A 88 -1.01 -6.07 -13.67
CA ARG A 88 -2.32 -6.36 -13.08
C ARG A 88 -2.89 -5.18 -12.30
N TYR A 89 -2.07 -4.48 -11.55
CA TYR A 89 -2.51 -3.41 -10.66
C TYR A 89 -2.05 -2.05 -11.17
N ASP A 90 -3.00 -1.17 -11.44
CA ASP A 90 -2.71 0.24 -11.69
C ASP A 90 -2.61 0.99 -10.36
N LEU A 91 -1.62 1.86 -10.23
CA LEU A 91 -1.53 2.81 -9.12
C LEU A 91 -2.42 4.02 -9.43
N LEU A 92 -3.39 4.30 -8.57
CA LEU A 92 -4.29 5.43 -8.74
C LEU A 92 -3.87 6.64 -7.92
N GLU A 93 -3.43 6.42 -6.68
CA GLU A 93 -3.06 7.48 -5.76
C GLU A 93 -2.13 6.95 -4.67
N HIS A 94 -1.18 7.77 -4.24
CA HIS A 94 -0.20 7.42 -3.21
C HIS A 94 -0.03 8.55 -2.20
N CYS A 95 -0.23 8.21 -0.93
CA CYS A 95 0.16 9.05 0.20
C CYS A 95 1.57 8.63 0.65
N PRO A 96 2.62 9.44 0.42
CA PRO A 96 3.93 9.18 1.00
C PRO A 96 3.88 9.32 2.53
N ASN A 97 4.93 8.89 3.21
CA ASN A 97 5.02 9.00 4.67
C ASN A 97 4.74 10.44 5.15
N THR A 98 3.65 10.61 5.89
CA THR A 98 3.34 11.86 6.57
C THR A 98 4.22 12.06 7.80
N ASP A 99 4.14 13.23 8.44
CA ASP A 99 4.85 13.49 9.70
C ASP A 99 4.46 12.51 10.82
N SER A 100 3.23 11.97 10.78
CA SER A 100 2.81 10.92 11.73
C SER A 100 3.36 9.54 11.35
N GLY A 101 3.87 9.36 10.14
CA GLY A 101 4.32 8.09 9.57
C GLY A 101 3.21 7.28 8.89
N PHE A 102 2.07 7.89 8.58
CA PHE A 102 1.04 7.25 7.77
C PHE A 102 1.49 7.22 6.31
N SER A 103 1.24 6.10 5.62
CA SER A 103 1.47 5.95 4.19
C SER A 103 0.51 4.90 3.66
N ALA A 104 -0.11 5.17 2.51
CA ALA A 104 -1.05 4.26 1.89
C ALA A 104 -1.07 4.46 0.37
N THR A 105 -1.41 3.40 -0.35
CA THR A 105 -1.53 3.44 -1.81
C THR A 105 -2.85 2.84 -2.24
N LEU A 106 -3.57 3.54 -3.11
CA LEU A 106 -4.78 3.06 -3.77
C LEU A 106 -4.40 2.45 -5.11
N PHE A 107 -4.75 1.19 -5.29
CA PHE A 107 -4.58 0.44 -6.53
C PHE A 107 -5.92 0.10 -7.18
N LYS A 108 -5.88 -0.19 -8.48
CA LYS A 108 -6.98 -0.77 -9.26
C LYS A 108 -6.56 -2.13 -9.82
N ASP A 109 -7.28 -3.19 -9.49
CA ASP A 109 -7.08 -4.50 -10.12
C ASP A 109 -7.72 -4.52 -11.51
N LEU A 110 -6.87 -4.59 -12.53
CA LEU A 110 -7.28 -4.74 -13.93
C LEU A 110 -7.68 -6.19 -14.26
N GLY A 111 -7.37 -7.13 -13.38
CA GLY A 111 -7.51 -8.56 -13.58
C GLY A 111 -6.29 -9.17 -14.24
N GLU A 112 -6.02 -10.43 -13.86
CA GLU A 112 -4.94 -11.21 -14.45
C GLU A 112 -5.10 -11.32 -15.97
N PHE A 113 -4.01 -11.04 -16.68
CA PHE A 113 -3.98 -11.18 -18.14
C PHE A 113 -3.78 -12.65 -18.54
N ASP A 114 -4.74 -13.21 -19.26
CA ASP A 114 -4.62 -14.53 -19.88
C ASP A 114 -3.99 -14.38 -21.27
N LYS A 115 -2.71 -14.74 -21.37
CA LYS A 115 -1.97 -14.69 -22.64
C LYS A 115 -2.55 -15.59 -23.73
N LYS A 116 -3.22 -16.70 -23.37
CA LYS A 116 -3.80 -17.63 -24.36
C LYS A 116 -5.09 -17.08 -24.95
N ALA A 117 -5.92 -16.47 -24.09
CA ALA A 117 -7.18 -15.87 -24.51
C ALA A 117 -7.02 -14.44 -25.03
N ASN A 118 -5.87 -13.79 -24.82
CA ASN A 118 -5.60 -12.39 -25.10
C ASN A 118 -6.63 -11.45 -24.43
N THR A 119 -7.03 -11.78 -23.21
CA THR A 119 -8.04 -11.05 -22.43
C THR A 119 -7.66 -10.97 -20.95
N ARG A 120 -8.29 -10.07 -20.20
CA ARG A 120 -8.15 -9.99 -18.74
C ARG A 120 -9.30 -10.72 -18.07
N LYS A 121 -9.01 -11.39 -16.96
CA LYS A 121 -10.05 -11.95 -16.09
C LYS A 121 -10.88 -10.81 -15.51
N ALA A 122 -12.20 -10.97 -15.51
CA ALA A 122 -13.09 -9.99 -14.89
C ALA A 122 -12.79 -9.89 -13.39
N VAL A 123 -12.74 -8.65 -12.90
CA VAL A 123 -12.68 -8.34 -11.47
C VAL A 123 -14.06 -7.85 -11.05
N ASP A 124 -14.51 -8.27 -9.87
CA ASP A 124 -15.75 -7.77 -9.29
C ASP A 124 -15.63 -6.25 -9.09
N LYS A 125 -16.64 -5.48 -9.50
CA LYS A 125 -16.66 -4.02 -9.37
C LYS A 125 -16.43 -3.58 -7.92
N ASP A 126 -16.91 -4.36 -6.94
CA ASP A 126 -16.81 -4.05 -5.52
C ASP A 126 -15.45 -4.43 -4.92
N SER A 127 -14.64 -5.22 -5.65
CA SER A 127 -13.27 -5.60 -5.28
C SER A 127 -12.20 -4.94 -6.15
N GLN A 128 -12.59 -4.10 -7.11
CA GLN A 128 -11.67 -3.56 -8.11
C GLN A 128 -10.68 -2.55 -7.51
N TYR A 129 -11.09 -1.81 -6.48
CA TYR A 129 -10.24 -0.86 -5.78
C TYR A 129 -9.61 -1.52 -4.55
N ILE A 130 -8.32 -1.29 -4.35
CA ILE A 130 -7.57 -1.85 -3.23
C ILE A 130 -6.80 -0.74 -2.52
N LEU A 131 -7.12 -0.49 -1.25
CA LEU A 131 -6.36 0.40 -0.39
C LEU A 131 -5.34 -0.42 0.40
N SER A 132 -4.05 -0.20 0.13
CA SER A 132 -2.96 -0.88 0.82
C SER A 132 -2.26 0.09 1.77
N ILE A 133 -2.30 -0.20 3.07
CA ILE A 133 -1.77 0.65 4.14
C ILE A 133 -0.43 0.10 4.63
N ARG A 134 0.61 0.94 4.59
CA ARG A 134 1.95 0.61 5.04
C ARG A 134 1.97 0.47 6.56
N GLY A 135 2.69 -0.52 7.07
CA GLY A 135 3.03 -0.59 8.49
C GLY A 135 4.30 0.21 8.81
N THR A 136 4.28 0.95 9.91
CA THR A 136 5.53 1.31 10.60
C THR A 136 5.95 0.17 11.50
N GLU A 137 7.24 -0.08 11.63
CA GLU A 137 7.76 -1.11 12.55
C GLU A 137 7.27 -0.83 13.98
N LEU A 138 6.50 -1.77 14.53
CA LEU A 138 6.29 -1.88 15.97
C LEU A 138 7.55 -2.53 16.54
N SER A 139 8.15 -1.93 17.59
CA SER A 139 9.30 -2.52 18.29
C SER A 139 9.01 -4.01 18.60
N THR A 140 9.81 -4.90 18.03
CA THR A 140 9.62 -6.37 18.08
C THR A 140 9.80 -6.97 19.47
N ASN A 141 10.20 -6.15 20.44
CA ASN A 141 10.48 -6.58 21.80
C ASN A 141 9.25 -6.23 22.64
N LYS A 142 8.38 -7.23 22.86
CA LYS A 142 7.15 -7.24 23.70
C LYS A 142 5.82 -6.94 23.00
N THR A 143 5.40 -7.86 22.13
CA THR A 143 4.15 -7.80 21.35
C THR A 143 2.91 -7.45 22.19
N GLU A 144 2.68 -8.06 23.36
CA GLU A 144 1.46 -7.79 24.16
C GLU A 144 1.43 -6.40 24.81
N GLU A 145 2.54 -5.95 25.39
CA GLU A 145 2.66 -4.59 25.93
C GLU A 145 2.48 -3.57 24.80
N THR A 146 3.10 -3.80 23.65
CA THR A 146 3.00 -2.88 22.50
C THR A 146 1.60 -2.84 21.88
N ILE A 147 0.88 -3.96 21.85
CA ILE A 147 -0.54 -4.02 21.45
C ILE A 147 -1.39 -3.17 22.40
N LYS A 148 -1.21 -3.37 23.72
CA LYS A 148 -1.98 -2.67 24.74
C LYS A 148 -1.65 -1.17 24.76
N ASP A 149 -0.39 -0.81 24.57
CA ASP A 149 0.06 0.58 24.48
C ASP A 149 -0.54 1.24 23.24
N LEU A 150 -0.51 0.59 22.08
CA LEU A 150 -1.15 1.08 20.86
C LEU A 150 -2.64 1.36 21.06
N HIS A 151 -3.37 0.42 21.66
CA HIS A 151 -4.79 0.57 21.96
C HIS A 151 -5.06 1.68 22.96
N THR A 152 -4.30 1.73 24.05
CA THR A 152 -4.48 2.70 25.12
C THR A 152 -4.19 4.10 24.59
N ASP A 153 -3.13 4.26 23.84
CA ASP A 153 -2.77 5.54 23.28
C ASP A 153 -3.75 6.03 22.21
N PHE A 154 -4.31 5.12 21.41
CA PHE A 154 -5.41 5.46 20.50
C PHE A 154 -6.62 6.00 21.27
N LEU A 155 -7.03 5.31 22.35
CA LEU A 155 -8.15 5.72 23.19
C LEU A 155 -7.92 7.05 23.90
N LEU A 156 -6.69 7.32 24.32
CA LEU A 156 -6.32 8.57 25.00
C LEU A 156 -6.08 9.73 24.01
N GLY A 157 -5.87 9.43 22.73
CA GLY A 157 -5.62 10.43 21.69
C GLY A 157 -4.27 11.15 21.84
N THR A 158 -3.32 10.55 22.56
CA THR A 158 -2.13 11.24 23.10
C THR A 158 -0.88 11.11 22.24
N ASN A 159 -0.88 10.33 21.15
CA ASN A 159 0.37 9.94 20.49
C ASN A 159 0.35 9.93 18.94
N ARG A 160 1.49 9.51 18.38
CA ARG A 160 1.75 9.40 16.92
C ARG A 160 0.78 8.45 16.20
N HIS A 161 0.30 7.39 16.85
CA HIS A 161 -0.60 6.41 16.23
C HIS A 161 -2.01 6.97 16.01
N THR A 162 -2.52 7.78 16.95
CA THR A 162 -3.77 8.54 16.74
C THR A 162 -3.63 9.52 15.58
N LYS A 163 -2.47 10.16 15.41
CA LYS A 163 -2.21 11.05 14.27
C LYS A 163 -2.22 10.30 12.93
N GLN A 164 -1.64 9.10 12.86
CA GLN A 164 -1.71 8.27 11.64
C GLN A 164 -3.15 7.92 11.26
N TYR A 165 -4.03 7.70 12.24
CA TYR A 165 -5.45 7.48 11.99
C TYR A 165 -6.15 8.71 11.41
N PHE A 166 -5.83 9.92 11.87
CA PHE A 166 -6.37 11.14 11.28
C PHE A 166 -5.81 11.42 9.88
N ASP A 167 -4.52 11.21 9.65
CA ASP A 167 -3.92 11.32 8.32
C ASP A 167 -4.56 10.32 7.34
N MET A 168 -4.92 9.12 7.83
CA MET A 168 -5.71 8.15 7.07
C MET A 168 -7.07 8.74 6.70
N ILE A 169 -7.82 9.29 7.65
CA ILE A 169 -9.13 9.94 7.37
C ILE A 169 -8.97 11.02 6.29
N ASP A 170 -7.99 11.90 6.44
CA ASP A 170 -7.76 13.00 5.50
C ASP A 170 -7.44 12.47 4.09
N PHE A 171 -6.57 11.46 3.99
CA PHE A 171 -6.28 10.81 2.73
C PHE A 171 -7.52 10.19 2.08
N ILE A 172 -8.36 9.52 2.88
CA ILE A 172 -9.58 8.90 2.38
C ILE A 172 -10.59 9.92 1.88
N GLU A 173 -10.86 10.95 2.68
CA GLU A 173 -11.87 11.97 2.37
C GLU A 173 -11.44 12.87 1.19
N ILE A 174 -10.16 13.26 1.14
CA ILE A 174 -9.67 14.27 0.20
C ILE A 174 -9.18 13.64 -1.11
N LYS A 175 -8.61 12.43 -1.05
CA LYS A 175 -7.94 11.81 -2.20
C LYS A 175 -8.65 10.58 -2.73
N VAL A 176 -9.01 9.63 -1.87
CA VAL A 176 -9.56 8.34 -2.31
C VAL A 176 -11.03 8.44 -2.73
N LYS A 177 -11.88 9.05 -1.92
CA LYS A 177 -13.33 9.15 -2.20
C LYS A 177 -13.65 9.80 -3.54
N PRO A 178 -12.98 10.90 -3.97
CA PRO A 178 -13.18 11.47 -5.30
C PRO A 178 -12.86 10.51 -6.45
N ILE A 179 -11.90 9.60 -6.27
CA ILE A 179 -11.49 8.65 -7.31
C ILE A 179 -12.49 7.48 -7.45
N ILE A 180 -13.05 7.03 -6.33
CA ILE A 180 -13.95 5.86 -6.28
C ILE A 180 -15.43 6.23 -6.35
N TYR A 181 -15.75 7.52 -6.49
CA TYR A 181 -17.12 7.98 -6.67
C TYR A 181 -17.61 7.66 -8.08
N ASP A 182 -18.80 7.09 -8.18
CA ASP A 182 -19.47 6.77 -9.43
C ASP A 182 -20.64 7.73 -9.63
N ASP A 183 -20.50 8.66 -10.58
CA ASP A 183 -21.52 9.65 -10.93
C ASP A 183 -22.81 9.02 -11.47
N ILE A 184 -22.76 7.81 -12.04
CA ILE A 184 -23.94 7.14 -12.59
C ILE A 184 -24.79 6.57 -11.46
N THR A 185 -24.15 5.89 -10.50
CA THR A 185 -24.85 5.29 -9.36
C THR A 185 -24.99 6.25 -8.18
N GLN A 186 -24.37 7.43 -8.25
CA GLN A 186 -24.31 8.44 -7.18
C GLN A 186 -23.81 7.83 -5.86
N SER A 187 -22.85 6.92 -5.94
CA SER A 187 -22.37 6.12 -4.82
C SER A 187 -20.86 5.89 -4.90
N TYR A 188 -20.25 5.54 -3.76
CA TYR A 188 -18.85 5.16 -3.72
C TYR A 188 -18.71 3.66 -3.96
N ALA A 189 -17.77 3.28 -4.82
CA ALA A 189 -17.39 1.88 -4.97
C ALA A 189 -16.80 1.34 -3.65
N LYS A 190 -17.04 0.05 -3.40
CA LYS A 190 -16.37 -0.65 -2.30
C LYS A 190 -14.92 -0.96 -2.65
N MET A 191 -14.14 -1.21 -1.62
CA MET A 191 -12.70 -1.48 -1.73
C MET A 191 -12.31 -2.70 -0.90
N THR A 192 -11.26 -3.37 -1.35
CA THR A 192 -10.49 -4.29 -0.52
C THR A 192 -9.45 -3.49 0.27
N ILE A 193 -9.40 -3.70 1.59
CA ILE A 193 -8.46 -3.01 2.48
C ILE A 193 -7.37 -4.00 2.89
N VAL A 194 -6.12 -3.61 2.70
CA VAL A 194 -4.96 -4.46 2.93
C VAL A 194 -3.99 -3.74 3.86
N GLY A 195 -3.40 -4.43 4.83
CA GLY A 195 -2.38 -3.83 5.68
C GLY A 195 -1.48 -4.85 6.39
N HIS A 196 -0.23 -4.45 6.63
CA HIS A 196 0.75 -5.23 7.39
C HIS A 196 1.17 -4.49 8.67
N SER A 197 1.41 -5.20 9.77
CA SER A 197 1.83 -4.63 11.06
C SER A 197 0.88 -3.52 11.52
N LEU A 198 1.36 -2.31 11.86
CA LEU A 198 0.50 -1.16 12.19
C LEU A 198 -0.47 -0.80 11.06
N GLY A 199 -0.11 -1.01 9.79
CA GLY A 199 -1.00 -0.81 8.67
C GLY A 199 -2.20 -1.77 8.70
N GLY A 200 -2.01 -2.97 9.26
CA GLY A 200 -3.10 -3.91 9.52
C GLY A 200 -4.03 -3.47 10.66
N TYR A 201 -3.51 -2.78 11.68
CA TYR A 201 -4.34 -2.12 12.69
C TYR A 201 -5.19 -1.01 12.07
N LEU A 202 -4.56 -0.14 11.28
CA LEU A 202 -5.26 0.95 10.58
C LEU A 202 -6.30 0.43 9.58
N ALA A 203 -6.04 -0.69 8.90
CA ALA A 203 -7.02 -1.35 8.03
C ALA A 203 -8.29 -1.79 8.79
N GLN A 204 -8.14 -2.25 10.04
CA GLN A 204 -9.29 -2.59 10.88
C GLN A 204 -10.02 -1.34 11.37
N MET A 205 -9.29 -0.30 11.76
CA MET A 205 -9.88 0.99 12.11
C MET A 205 -10.65 1.60 10.93
N PHE A 206 -10.10 1.52 9.72
CA PHE A 206 -10.81 1.88 8.49
C PHE A 206 -12.12 1.09 8.37
N ALA A 207 -12.09 -0.22 8.58
CA ALA A 207 -13.30 -1.04 8.45
C ALA A 207 -14.39 -0.72 9.46
N LEU A 208 -14.02 -0.26 10.66
CA LEU A 208 -14.95 0.23 11.68
C LEU A 208 -15.54 1.59 11.29
N THR A 209 -14.70 2.52 10.82
CA THR A 209 -15.10 3.90 10.49
C THR A 209 -15.84 4.00 9.16
N TYR A 210 -15.43 3.22 8.16
CA TYR A 210 -15.88 3.27 6.77
C TYR A 210 -16.47 1.93 6.30
N SER A 211 -17.23 1.25 7.16
CA SER A 211 -17.81 -0.07 6.85
C SER A 211 -18.60 -0.11 5.53
N TYR A 212 -19.22 1.00 5.12
CA TYR A 212 -19.95 1.11 3.85
C TYR A 212 -19.05 1.13 2.60
N LEU A 213 -17.76 1.42 2.76
CA LEU A 213 -16.75 1.39 1.68
C LEU A 213 -15.99 0.05 1.62
N VAL A 214 -16.25 -0.89 2.54
CA VAL A 214 -15.49 -2.15 2.62
C VAL A 214 -16.21 -3.29 1.90
N ASP A 215 -15.46 -3.97 1.03
CA ASP A 215 -15.80 -5.30 0.52
C ASP A 215 -15.07 -6.39 1.31
N LYS A 216 -13.75 -6.28 1.46
CA LYS A 216 -12.90 -7.27 2.15
C LYS A 216 -11.79 -6.59 2.93
N VAL A 217 -11.30 -7.24 3.99
CA VAL A 217 -10.15 -6.79 4.78
C VAL A 217 -9.13 -7.93 4.88
N TYR A 218 -7.89 -7.65 4.53
CA TYR A 218 -6.75 -8.56 4.66
C TYR A 218 -5.66 -7.93 5.52
N THR A 219 -5.40 -8.51 6.69
CA THR A 219 -4.37 -8.02 7.60
C THR A 219 -3.29 -9.06 7.83
N TYR A 220 -2.04 -8.63 7.77
CA TYR A 220 -0.87 -9.49 7.96
C TYR A 220 -0.08 -9.03 9.19
N ASN A 221 0.13 -9.93 10.15
CA ASN A 221 0.88 -9.63 11.38
C ASN A 221 0.37 -8.37 12.12
N ALA A 222 -0.96 -8.17 12.15
CA ALA A 222 -1.56 -7.00 12.79
C ALA A 222 -1.59 -7.18 14.32
N PRO A 223 -1.25 -6.13 15.09
CA PRO A 223 -1.17 -6.17 16.55
C PRO A 223 -2.57 -6.12 17.22
N LEU A 224 -3.54 -6.94 16.81
CA LEU A 224 -4.89 -6.91 17.39
C LEU A 224 -5.43 -8.31 17.73
N GLU A 225 -6.02 -8.42 18.93
CA GLU A 225 -6.74 -9.61 19.39
C GLU A 225 -8.00 -9.86 18.54
N SER A 226 -8.15 -11.12 18.08
CA SER A 226 -9.47 -11.60 17.66
C SER A 226 -10.36 -11.71 18.90
N ARG A 227 -11.33 -10.81 19.07
CA ARG A 227 -12.43 -11.09 20.01
C ARG A 227 -13.21 -12.26 19.46
N SER A 228 -13.30 -13.37 20.22
CA SER A 228 -14.26 -14.42 19.92
C SER A 228 -15.65 -13.80 19.98
N VAL A 229 -16.36 -13.79 18.86
CA VAL A 229 -17.80 -13.54 18.88
C VAL A 229 -18.42 -14.80 19.49
N ALA A 230 -18.81 -14.71 20.76
CA ALA A 230 -19.66 -15.70 21.41
C ALA A 230 -21.12 -15.47 21.02
#